data_AF-A0A3N5QJJ8-F1
#
_entry.id   AF-A0A3N5QJJ8-F1
#
_cell.length_a   1.000
_cell.length_b   1.000
_cell.length_c   1.000
_cell.angle_alpha   90.00
_cell.angle_beta   90.00
_cell.angle_gamma   90.00
#
_symmetry.space_group_name_H-M   'P 1'
#
loop_
_entity.id
_entity.type
_entity.pdbx_description
1 polymer ?
#
loop_
_entity_poly.entity_id
_entity_poly.type
_entity_poly.pdbx_seq_one_letter_code
_entity_poly.pdbx_strand_id
1 'polypeptide(L)'
;NIIKESPGNPSVTAAVIFKIKTLVELKKNDEAKATALDFLNNYPSSKYIDEARMLLAGIYLEEKNYDKSFVQILNIIENSDSLIYINEAVSAANNFALEYLSPIDLKSRINSYRNSYTKEFLTFLTAQLQIDQRLFDDAIVTLNELLNNYPDSDFKEGAELLISQISNGEISYLKESIICVMLPLIGNRSADDLTSSKEILEGIKFAVDEFNKGRDDKIGLLIKDSEDDRAKIVSIKDEIINDPSIKLILGPLFSSEVEIALEEFNTTDIPILSPTATDNDLTQLNKNFFQANPNFIIRAKAMAQYIYFVENKRDMAVLNSIEGYSPLLAAEFTNEFERLGGRIIAKYTYKSENLYSDIKIDSTELAAAEGLYIPLSNKADAPLIFSQLVKNNINLSLYGNQDWFQAKGFETSPELSNKMIFTSDYFIDYNSSLFQDLNQKFIAKTKFDANRNVLYGYDSAKYVLTILRNINRDRKNIQLKMEDGITVTGFHNNISFNHEHVNLFMNIVRYNEGYFELVDKFKVGK
;
A
#
# COMPACT_ATOMS: atom_id res chain seq x y z
N ASN A 1 8.10 21.97 -33.45
CA ASN A 1 7.41 22.73 -34.52
C ASN A 1 6.04 23.25 -34.11
N ILE A 2 5.14 22.44 -33.53
CA ILE A 2 3.82 22.88 -33.03
C ILE A 2 3.89 24.01 -31.97
N ILE A 3 4.95 24.03 -31.15
CA ILE A 3 5.18 25.01 -30.07
C ILE A 3 5.28 26.47 -30.59
N LYS A 4 5.70 26.68 -31.85
CA LYS A 4 5.83 28.04 -32.42
C LYS A 4 4.57 28.55 -33.13
N GLU A 5 3.60 27.69 -33.42
CA GLU A 5 2.50 28.02 -34.36
C GLU A 5 1.16 28.33 -33.68
N SER A 6 0.91 27.88 -32.43
CA SER A 6 -0.38 28.09 -31.74
C SER A 6 -0.26 28.18 -30.20
N PRO A 7 0.04 29.37 -29.63
CA PRO A 7 0.31 29.54 -28.19
C PRO A 7 -0.88 29.24 -27.25
N GLY A 8 -2.11 29.26 -27.76
CA GLY A 8 -3.34 29.04 -26.98
C GLY A 8 -3.87 27.61 -27.00
N ASN A 9 -3.14 26.64 -27.60
CA ASN A 9 -3.61 25.26 -27.68
C ASN A 9 -3.28 24.48 -26.39
N PRO A 10 -4.26 23.92 -25.67
CA PRO A 10 -4.04 23.13 -24.44
C PRO A 10 -3.05 21.97 -24.59
N SER A 11 -2.94 21.40 -25.80
CA SER A 11 -1.98 20.34 -26.13
C SER A 11 -0.53 20.81 -26.08
N VAL A 12 -0.27 22.10 -26.32
CA VAL A 12 1.09 22.68 -26.24
C VAL A 12 1.53 22.78 -24.78
N THR A 13 0.68 23.30 -23.91
CA THR A 13 1.00 23.40 -22.47
C THR A 13 1.16 22.03 -21.83
N ALA A 14 0.33 21.05 -22.19
CA ALA A 14 0.47 19.67 -21.71
C ALA A 14 1.81 19.04 -22.14
N ALA A 15 2.23 19.24 -23.39
CA ALA A 15 3.50 18.72 -23.88
C ALA A 15 4.71 19.33 -23.13
N VAL A 16 4.64 20.61 -22.76
CA VAL A 16 5.71 21.26 -21.97
C VAL A 16 5.77 20.69 -20.56
N ILE A 17 4.63 20.40 -19.91
CA ILE A 17 4.61 19.72 -18.60
C ILE A 17 5.25 18.35 -18.68
N PHE A 18 4.89 17.53 -19.69
CA PHE A 18 5.51 16.23 -19.90
C PHE A 18 7.02 16.36 -20.11
N LYS A 19 7.47 17.37 -20.86
CA LYS A 19 8.90 17.66 -21.02
C LYS A 19 9.58 17.96 -19.68
N ILE A 20 8.97 18.79 -18.82
CA ILE A 20 9.51 19.07 -17.47
C ILE A 20 9.66 17.77 -16.68
N LYS A 21 8.61 16.94 -16.62
CA LYS A 21 8.63 15.65 -15.92
C LYS A 21 9.72 14.73 -16.44
N THR A 22 9.83 14.58 -17.76
CA THR A 22 10.88 13.75 -18.37
C THR A 22 12.28 14.26 -18.03
N LEU A 23 12.49 15.59 -18.01
CA LEU A 23 13.79 16.16 -17.64
C LEU A 23 14.14 15.92 -16.17
N VAL A 24 13.17 15.98 -15.26
CA VAL A 24 13.34 15.64 -13.84
C VAL A 24 13.75 14.16 -13.70
N GLU A 25 13.04 13.24 -14.36
CA GLU A 25 13.38 11.80 -14.34
C GLU A 25 14.78 11.50 -14.91
N LEU A 26 15.20 12.28 -15.91
CA LEU A 26 16.55 12.20 -16.48
C LEU A 26 17.62 12.92 -15.65
N LYS A 27 17.28 13.46 -14.47
CA LYS A 27 18.16 14.24 -13.58
C LYS A 27 18.79 15.48 -14.24
N LYS A 28 18.07 16.07 -15.21
CA LYS A 28 18.48 17.29 -15.93
C LYS A 28 17.83 18.52 -15.29
N ASN A 29 18.13 18.76 -14.02
CA ASN A 29 17.41 19.73 -13.19
C ASN A 29 17.51 21.18 -13.69
N ASP A 30 18.65 21.61 -14.23
CA ASP A 30 18.77 22.96 -14.80
C ASP A 30 17.89 23.17 -16.03
N GLU A 31 17.80 22.19 -16.93
CA GLU A 31 16.92 22.23 -18.10
C GLU A 31 15.45 22.17 -17.69
N ALA A 32 15.12 21.32 -16.70
CA ALA A 32 13.77 21.19 -16.15
C ALA A 32 13.32 22.52 -15.51
N LYS A 33 14.17 23.12 -14.68
CA LYS A 33 13.95 24.41 -14.01
C LYS A 33 13.75 25.54 -15.01
N ALA A 34 14.63 25.65 -16.01
CA ALA A 34 14.49 26.66 -17.07
C ALA A 34 13.17 26.48 -17.83
N THR A 35 12.83 25.24 -18.18
CA THR A 35 11.57 24.93 -18.88
C THR A 35 10.34 25.26 -18.02
N ALA A 36 10.38 24.97 -16.72
CA ALA A 36 9.29 25.29 -15.79
C ALA A 36 9.13 26.81 -15.59
N LEU A 37 10.23 27.55 -15.42
CA LEU A 37 10.19 29.02 -15.33
C LEU A 37 9.64 29.66 -16.61
N ASP A 38 10.09 29.20 -17.78
CA ASP A 38 9.55 29.64 -19.06
C ASP A 38 8.05 29.33 -19.19
N PHE A 39 7.60 28.19 -18.67
CA PHE A 39 6.19 27.84 -18.65
C PHE A 39 5.37 28.82 -17.82
N LEU A 40 5.80 29.10 -16.59
CA LEU A 40 5.11 30.03 -15.68
C LEU A 40 5.02 31.45 -16.27
N ASN A 41 6.06 31.89 -16.99
CA ASN A 41 6.10 33.22 -17.61
C ASN A 41 5.23 33.33 -18.87
N ASN A 42 5.26 32.31 -19.74
CA ASN A 42 4.60 32.37 -21.04
C ASN A 42 3.16 31.87 -21.03
N TYR A 43 2.78 31.04 -20.04
CA TYR A 43 1.45 30.42 -19.95
C TYR A 43 0.79 30.59 -18.57
N PRO A 44 0.70 31.81 -18.01
CA PRO A 44 0.19 32.04 -16.65
C PRO A 44 -1.27 31.62 -16.45
N SER A 45 -2.07 31.56 -17.51
CA SER A 45 -3.48 31.14 -17.49
C SER A 45 -3.70 29.66 -17.87
N SER A 46 -2.63 28.86 -17.96
CA SER A 46 -2.77 27.44 -18.29
C SER A 46 -3.44 26.69 -17.15
N LYS A 47 -4.31 25.73 -17.48
CA LYS A 47 -4.88 24.78 -16.50
C LYS A 47 -3.83 23.90 -15.80
N TYR A 48 -2.58 23.89 -16.30
CA TYR A 48 -1.47 23.14 -15.72
C TYR A 48 -0.50 24.03 -14.91
N ILE A 49 -0.89 25.27 -14.59
CA ILE A 49 -0.01 26.21 -13.88
C ILE A 49 0.37 25.69 -12.49
N ASP A 50 -0.57 25.09 -11.76
CA ASP A 50 -0.34 24.54 -10.43
C ASP A 50 0.58 23.33 -10.48
N GLU A 51 0.41 22.45 -11.47
CA GLU A 51 1.30 21.32 -11.71
C GLU A 51 2.73 21.77 -12.04
N ALA A 52 2.89 22.82 -12.86
CA ALA A 52 4.21 23.40 -13.14
C ALA A 52 4.87 23.96 -11.87
N ARG A 53 4.09 24.60 -10.99
CA ARG A 53 4.58 25.12 -9.70
C ARG A 53 5.01 23.98 -8.77
N MET A 54 4.24 22.90 -8.68
CA MET A 54 4.60 21.72 -7.88
C MET A 54 5.90 21.07 -8.37
N LEU A 55 6.05 20.91 -9.69
CA LEU A 55 7.29 20.38 -10.28
C LEU A 55 8.48 21.31 -9.99
N LEU A 56 8.29 22.62 -10.13
CA LEU A 56 9.36 23.59 -9.83
C LEU A 56 9.71 23.63 -8.34
N ALA A 57 8.74 23.46 -7.44
CA ALA A 57 8.98 23.31 -6.01
C ALA A 57 9.88 22.10 -5.73
N GLY A 58 9.55 20.94 -6.31
CA GLY A 58 10.37 19.73 -6.20
C GLY A 58 11.81 19.92 -6.70
N ILE A 59 11.98 20.59 -7.84
CA ILE A 59 13.32 20.89 -8.37
C ILE A 59 14.12 21.79 -7.40
N TYR A 60 13.49 22.84 -6.85
CA TYR A 60 14.16 23.70 -5.89
C TYR A 60 14.50 22.99 -4.57
N LEU A 61 13.66 22.04 -4.13
CA LEU A 61 13.93 21.21 -2.96
C LEU A 61 15.16 20.32 -3.18
N GLU A 62 15.29 19.68 -4.34
CA GLU A 62 16.49 18.89 -4.68
C GLU A 62 17.77 19.75 -4.71
N GLU A 63 17.65 21.00 -5.15
CA GLU A 63 18.73 22.00 -5.13
C GLU A 63 18.99 22.59 -3.72
N LYS A 64 18.25 22.15 -2.70
CA LYS A 64 18.28 22.68 -1.33
C LYS A 64 17.96 24.17 -1.24
N ASN A 65 17.24 24.70 -2.22
CA ASN A 65 16.77 26.07 -2.24
C ASN A 65 15.38 26.16 -1.60
N TYR A 66 15.36 26.04 -0.27
CA TYR A 66 14.11 25.81 0.45
C TYR A 66 13.14 27.00 0.35
N ASP A 67 13.67 28.22 0.35
CA ASP A 67 12.91 29.45 0.17
C ASP A 67 12.13 29.45 -1.14
N LYS A 68 12.81 29.24 -2.27
CA LYS A 68 12.16 29.25 -3.58
C LYS A 68 11.19 28.11 -3.76
N SER A 69 11.49 26.93 -3.20
CA SER A 69 10.58 25.79 -3.18
C SER A 69 9.28 26.17 -2.47
N PHE A 70 9.37 26.66 -1.24
CA PHE A 70 8.21 27.01 -0.43
C PHE A 70 7.38 28.12 -1.07
N VAL A 71 8.03 29.13 -1.67
CA VAL A 71 7.34 30.19 -2.42
C VAL A 71 6.51 29.62 -3.58
N GLN A 72 6.95 28.57 -4.28
CA GLN A 72 6.12 27.98 -5.34
C GLN A 72 4.87 27.31 -4.78
N ILE A 73 4.99 26.64 -3.62
CA ILE A 73 3.86 26.00 -2.95
C ILE A 73 2.85 27.07 -2.48
N LEU A 74 3.32 28.14 -1.83
CA LEU A 74 2.46 29.23 -1.38
C LEU A 74 1.77 29.96 -2.53
N ASN A 75 2.41 30.06 -3.70
CA ASN A 75 1.76 30.65 -4.88
C ASN A 75 0.53 29.85 -5.35
N ILE A 76 0.49 28.54 -5.11
CA ILE A 76 -0.68 27.71 -5.41
C ILE A 76 -1.80 28.03 -4.42
N ILE A 77 -1.50 28.08 -3.12
CA ILE A 77 -2.47 28.41 -2.05
C ILE A 77 -3.04 29.81 -2.24
N GLU A 78 -2.22 30.77 -2.67
CA GLU A 78 -2.63 32.16 -2.88
C GLU A 78 -3.55 32.35 -4.09
N ASN A 79 -3.28 31.65 -5.21
CA ASN A 79 -3.83 32.01 -6.52
C ASN A 79 -4.62 30.90 -7.25
N SER A 80 -4.59 29.64 -6.79
CA SER A 80 -5.29 28.56 -7.49
C SER A 80 -6.80 28.62 -7.25
N ASP A 81 -7.58 28.28 -8.28
CA ASP A 81 -9.03 28.05 -8.17
C ASP A 81 -9.36 26.56 -7.91
N SER A 82 -8.34 25.68 -7.91
CA SER A 82 -8.52 24.23 -7.74
C SER A 82 -8.36 23.84 -6.28
N LEU A 83 -9.48 23.48 -5.63
CA LEU A 83 -9.47 22.96 -4.26
C LEU A 83 -8.55 21.74 -4.08
N ILE A 84 -8.40 20.89 -5.11
CA ILE A 84 -7.50 19.74 -5.07
C ILE A 84 -6.04 20.20 -4.94
N TYR A 85 -5.62 21.17 -5.76
CA TYR A 85 -4.26 21.69 -5.71
C TYR A 85 -3.99 22.54 -4.47
N ILE A 86 -4.98 23.31 -3.99
CA ILE A 86 -4.87 24.04 -2.73
C ILE A 86 -4.63 23.07 -1.57
N ASN A 87 -5.43 22.01 -1.47
CA ASN A 87 -5.28 21.00 -0.40
C ASN A 87 -3.92 20.28 -0.47
N GLU A 88 -3.49 19.91 -1.68
CA GLU A 88 -2.17 19.31 -1.89
C GLU A 88 -1.04 20.28 -1.49
N ALA A 89 -1.14 21.55 -1.89
CA ALA A 89 -0.16 22.58 -1.56
C ALA A 89 -0.13 22.91 -0.06
N VAL A 90 -1.29 22.97 0.62
CA VAL A 90 -1.39 23.14 2.09
C VAL A 90 -0.69 21.98 2.80
N SER A 91 -0.96 20.73 2.39
CA SER A 91 -0.31 19.55 2.95
C SER A 91 1.21 19.57 2.70
N ALA A 92 1.64 19.89 1.49
CA ALA A 92 3.05 20.00 1.14
C ALA A 92 3.74 21.12 1.94
N ALA A 93 3.11 22.29 2.08
CA ALA A 93 3.64 23.43 2.82
C ALA A 93 3.80 23.11 4.33
N ASN A 94 2.82 22.43 4.93
CA ASN A 94 2.91 22.00 6.34
C ASN A 94 4.13 21.10 6.57
N ASN A 95 4.26 20.02 5.78
CA ASN A 95 5.37 19.08 5.91
C ASN A 95 6.72 19.78 5.64
N PHE A 96 6.77 20.61 4.60
CA PHE A 96 7.98 21.33 4.21
C PHE A 96 8.46 22.31 5.28
N ALA A 97 7.54 23.08 5.85
CA ALA A 97 7.88 24.09 6.84
C ALA A 97 8.40 23.46 8.14
N LEU A 98 7.77 22.38 8.61
CA LEU A 98 8.22 21.62 9.79
C LEU A 98 9.64 21.07 9.63
N GLU A 99 10.05 20.71 8.42
CA GLU A 99 11.35 20.10 8.17
C GLU A 99 12.47 21.12 7.86
N TYR A 100 12.16 22.23 7.17
CA TYR A 100 13.17 23.09 6.55
C TYR A 100 13.13 24.57 6.94
N LEU A 101 12.07 25.06 7.61
CA LEU A 101 11.87 26.50 7.85
C LEU A 101 11.82 26.85 9.35
N SER A 102 12.09 28.11 9.66
CA SER A 102 11.90 28.66 11.00
C SER A 102 10.61 29.49 11.13
N PRO A 103 10.05 29.65 12.34
CA PRO A 103 8.94 30.57 12.60
C PRO A 103 9.19 31.99 12.08
N ILE A 104 10.43 32.47 12.16
CA ILE A 104 10.83 33.82 11.73
C ILE A 104 10.69 33.95 10.20
N ASP A 105 11.11 32.92 9.45
CA ASP A 105 11.01 32.90 8.00
C ASP A 105 9.56 32.99 7.53
N LEU A 106 8.64 32.29 8.21
CA LEU A 106 7.21 32.34 7.91
C LEU A 106 6.59 33.68 8.31
N LYS A 107 6.84 34.14 9.54
CA LYS A 107 6.25 35.38 10.06
C LYS A 107 6.58 36.59 9.19
N SER A 108 7.80 36.65 8.65
CA SER A 108 8.22 37.73 7.74
C SER A 108 7.43 37.80 6.42
N ARG A 109 6.75 36.71 6.04
CA ARG A 109 6.06 36.58 4.74
C ARG A 109 4.56 36.76 4.80
N ILE A 110 3.93 36.61 5.96
CA ILE A 110 2.47 36.66 6.11
C ILE A 110 1.90 37.93 5.43
N ASN A 111 2.52 39.08 5.66
CA ASN A 111 2.06 40.36 5.12
C ASN A 111 2.32 40.56 3.61
N SER A 112 3.11 39.68 2.98
CA SER A 112 3.39 39.75 1.53
C SER A 112 2.27 39.14 0.66
N TYR A 113 1.40 38.34 1.26
CA TYR A 113 0.27 37.69 0.59
C TYR A 113 -0.99 38.55 0.66
N ARG A 114 -1.92 38.38 -0.28
CA ARG A 114 -3.17 39.15 -0.34
C ARG A 114 -4.35 38.33 0.12
N ASN A 115 -4.39 37.05 -0.23
CA ASN A 115 -5.47 36.14 0.11
C ASN A 115 -5.55 35.95 1.64
N SER A 116 -6.76 36.12 2.20
CA SER A 116 -7.01 35.95 3.63
C SER A 116 -6.65 34.53 4.08
N TYR A 117 -7.08 33.52 3.31
CA TYR A 117 -6.82 32.12 3.60
C TYR A 117 -5.32 31.81 3.67
N THR A 118 -4.51 32.39 2.78
CA THR A 118 -3.05 32.18 2.79
C THR A 118 -2.41 32.81 4.03
N LYS A 119 -2.89 33.98 4.47
CA LYS A 119 -2.42 34.62 5.71
C LYS A 119 -2.81 33.82 6.95
N GLU A 120 -4.04 33.36 7.00
CA GLU A 120 -4.57 32.51 8.07
C GLU A 120 -3.76 31.22 8.19
N PHE A 121 -3.58 30.53 7.06
CA PHE A 121 -2.76 29.32 6.96
C PHE A 121 -1.32 29.56 7.44
N LEU A 122 -0.65 30.60 6.94
CA LEU A 122 0.72 30.91 7.35
C LEU A 122 0.84 31.29 8.82
N THR A 123 -0.15 31.98 9.37
CA THR A 123 -0.19 32.34 10.79
C THR A 123 -0.34 31.08 11.64
N PHE A 124 -1.26 30.18 11.27
CA PHE A 124 -1.46 28.90 11.95
C PHE A 124 -0.21 28.01 11.88
N LEU A 125 0.40 27.88 10.70
CA LEU A 125 1.63 27.10 10.50
C LEU A 125 2.82 27.68 11.29
N THR A 126 2.91 29.02 11.40
CA THR A 126 3.92 29.68 12.25
C THR A 126 3.76 29.25 13.71
N ALA A 127 2.53 29.20 14.22
CA ALA A 127 2.26 28.73 15.57
C ALA A 127 2.61 27.24 15.76
N GLN A 128 2.33 26.39 14.77
CA GLN A 128 2.70 24.98 14.81
C GLN A 128 4.23 24.79 14.90
N LEU A 129 5.01 25.58 14.15
CA LEU A 129 6.48 25.58 14.26
C LEU A 129 6.97 26.07 15.62
N GLN A 130 6.33 27.11 16.17
CA GLN A 130 6.69 27.61 17.51
C GLN A 130 6.45 26.54 18.56
N ILE A 131 5.34 25.80 18.48
CA ILE A 131 5.05 24.66 19.37
C ILE A 131 6.11 23.57 19.23
N ASP A 132 6.48 23.20 18.01
CA ASP A 132 7.53 22.21 17.74
C ASP A 132 8.88 22.63 18.37
N GLN A 133 9.22 23.91 18.26
CA GLN A 133 10.43 24.52 18.84
C GLN A 133 10.31 24.87 20.33
N ARG A 134 9.20 24.49 20.99
CA ARG A 134 8.91 24.75 22.41
C ARG A 134 8.78 26.24 22.78
N LEU A 135 8.52 27.10 21.80
CA LEU A 135 8.26 28.53 21.95
C LEU A 135 6.77 28.76 22.25
N PHE A 136 6.29 28.24 23.39
CA PHE A 136 4.87 28.18 23.71
C PHE A 136 4.21 29.55 23.90
N ASP A 137 4.91 30.47 24.55
CA ASP A 137 4.40 31.83 24.73
C ASP A 137 4.20 32.52 23.37
N ASP A 138 5.16 32.35 22.45
CA ASP A 138 5.08 32.89 21.09
C ASP A 138 3.97 32.22 20.28
N ALA A 139 3.76 30.91 20.47
CA ALA A 139 2.67 30.16 19.84
C ALA A 139 1.31 30.66 20.32
N ILE A 140 1.11 30.86 21.63
CA ILE A 140 -0.13 31.42 22.17
C ILE A 140 -0.38 32.81 21.59
N VAL A 141 0.64 33.67 21.51
CA VAL A 141 0.49 35.00 20.90
C VAL A 141 0.05 34.88 19.44
N THR A 142 0.72 34.03 18.66
CA THR A 142 0.44 33.86 17.23
C THR A 142 -0.95 33.25 16.98
N LEU A 143 -1.39 32.29 17.80
CA LEU A 143 -2.74 31.72 17.71
C LEU A 143 -3.82 32.74 18.10
N ASN A 144 -3.58 33.57 19.12
CA ASN A 144 -4.50 34.66 19.45
C ASN A 144 -4.50 35.76 18.35
N GLU A 145 -3.38 36.04 17.70
CA GLU A 145 -3.31 36.92 16.53
C GLU A 145 -4.22 36.39 15.40
N LEU A 146 -4.17 35.08 15.12
CA LEU A 146 -5.06 34.42 14.16
C LEU A 146 -6.54 34.57 14.55
N LEU A 147 -6.91 34.22 15.79
CA LEU A 147 -8.30 34.26 16.26
C LEU A 147 -8.89 35.68 16.29
N ASN A 148 -8.07 36.68 16.61
CA ASN A 148 -8.51 38.08 16.66
C ASN A 148 -8.65 38.71 15.27
N ASN A 149 -7.70 38.43 14.36
CA ASN A 149 -7.70 39.01 13.02
C ASN A 149 -8.64 38.27 12.06
N TYR A 150 -8.91 36.98 12.32
CA TYR A 150 -9.70 36.09 11.48
C TYR A 150 -10.69 35.24 12.30
N PRO A 151 -11.77 35.86 12.85
CA PRO A 151 -12.70 35.17 13.75
C PRO A 151 -13.49 34.01 13.14
N ASP A 152 -13.57 33.96 11.81
CA ASP A 152 -14.27 32.96 10.99
C ASP A 152 -13.28 32.03 10.25
N SER A 153 -12.02 31.98 10.67
CA SER A 153 -10.99 31.18 10.01
C SER A 153 -11.28 29.67 10.07
N ASP A 154 -10.98 28.95 9.00
CA ASP A 154 -11.01 27.48 8.95
C ASP A 154 -10.07 26.84 9.99
N PHE A 155 -9.08 27.59 10.48
CA PHE A 155 -8.09 27.13 11.47
C PHE A 155 -8.48 27.46 12.92
N LYS A 156 -9.65 28.09 13.15
CA LYS A 156 -10.11 28.55 14.47
C LYS A 156 -10.16 27.43 15.50
N GLU A 157 -10.87 26.34 15.21
CA GLU A 157 -11.03 25.22 16.14
C GLU A 157 -9.67 24.61 16.49
N GLY A 158 -8.79 24.49 15.50
CA GLY A 158 -7.41 24.03 15.70
C GLY A 158 -6.61 24.97 16.60
N ALA A 159 -6.76 26.28 16.42
CA ALA A 159 -6.07 27.28 17.24
C ALA A 159 -6.55 27.31 18.70
N GLU A 160 -7.87 27.26 18.91
CA GLU A 160 -8.46 27.18 20.26
C GLU A 160 -8.03 25.91 20.99
N LEU A 161 -8.03 24.77 20.29
CA LEU A 161 -7.55 23.50 20.83
C LEU A 161 -6.07 23.58 21.23
N LEU A 162 -5.21 24.10 20.36
CA LEU A 162 -3.79 24.25 20.65
C LEU A 162 -3.59 25.18 21.85
N ILE A 163 -4.23 26.36 21.91
CA ILE A 163 -4.16 27.27 23.07
C ILE A 163 -4.55 26.55 24.36
N SER A 164 -5.65 25.80 24.35
CA SER A 164 -6.10 25.04 25.52
C SER A 164 -5.06 24.00 25.94
N GLN A 165 -4.48 23.28 24.99
CA GLN A 165 -3.43 22.29 25.25
C GLN A 165 -2.17 22.95 25.84
N ILE A 166 -1.74 24.10 25.31
CA ILE A 166 -0.60 24.86 25.84
C ILE A 166 -0.86 25.25 27.29
N SER A 167 -2.02 25.84 27.54
CA SER A 167 -2.39 26.42 28.83
C SER A 167 -2.55 25.36 29.93
N ASN A 168 -3.03 24.17 29.55
CA ASN A 168 -3.22 23.05 30.48
C ASN A 168 -1.94 22.20 30.68
N GLY A 169 -0.84 22.52 29.99
CA GLY A 169 0.35 21.66 29.97
C GLY A 169 0.11 20.31 29.26
N GLU A 170 -0.94 20.25 28.44
CA GLU A 170 -1.39 19.07 27.69
C GLU A 170 -0.83 19.04 26.25
N ILE A 171 0.09 19.97 25.88
CA ILE A 171 0.91 19.79 24.68
C ILE A 171 1.78 18.57 24.91
N SER A 172 1.22 17.45 24.50
CA SER A 172 1.95 16.24 24.20
C SER A 172 2.70 16.52 22.90
N TYR A 173 3.93 17.00 23.04
CA TYR A 173 4.95 17.09 21.99
C TYR A 173 4.82 15.88 21.08
N LEU A 174 4.50 16.11 19.79
CA LEU A 174 4.34 15.06 18.76
C LEU A 174 3.84 13.75 19.37
N LYS A 175 2.56 13.69 19.81
CA LYS A 175 1.97 12.48 20.44
C LYS A 175 2.59 11.24 19.82
N GLU A 176 3.38 10.52 20.61
CA GLU A 176 4.09 9.32 20.18
C GLU A 176 3.11 8.52 19.33
N SER A 177 3.44 8.34 18.05
CA SER A 177 2.54 7.60 17.18
C SER A 177 2.79 6.14 17.47
N ILE A 178 1.86 5.51 18.17
CA ILE A 178 1.99 4.14 18.61
C ILE A 178 1.15 3.25 17.69
N ILE A 179 1.79 2.19 17.19
CA ILE A 179 1.11 1.07 16.53
C ILE A 179 0.85 0.01 17.60
N CYS A 180 -0.41 -0.33 17.82
CA CYS A 180 -0.75 -1.49 18.64
C CYS A 180 -0.51 -2.75 17.80
N VAL A 181 0.35 -3.66 18.26
CA VAL A 181 0.61 -4.94 17.60
C VAL A 181 -0.12 -6.01 18.41
N MET A 182 -1.26 -6.48 17.90
CA MET A 182 -2.13 -7.43 18.57
C MET A 182 -2.03 -8.79 17.88
N LEU A 183 -1.32 -9.73 18.49
CA LEU A 183 -1.01 -11.04 17.91
C LEU A 183 -1.13 -12.13 18.98
N PRO A 184 -1.45 -13.39 18.63
CA PRO A 184 -1.44 -14.50 19.57
C PRO A 184 -0.01 -15.00 19.76
N LEU A 185 0.62 -14.67 20.90
CA LEU A 185 2.02 -14.99 21.20
C LEU A 185 2.16 -16.21 22.11
N ILE A 186 1.13 -16.45 22.94
CA ILE A 186 0.96 -17.59 23.84
C ILE A 186 -0.51 -18.06 23.71
N GLY A 187 -0.86 -19.23 24.23
CA GLY A 187 -2.25 -19.66 24.34
C GLY A 187 -2.58 -20.92 23.54
N ASN A 188 -3.81 -20.97 23.02
CA ASN A 188 -4.48 -22.22 22.60
C ASN A 188 -4.23 -22.63 21.14
N ARG A 189 -3.31 -21.95 20.44
CA ARG A 189 -2.93 -22.27 19.06
C ARG A 189 -1.87 -23.36 19.00
N SER A 190 -1.67 -23.92 17.80
CA SER A 190 -0.59 -24.89 17.57
C SER A 190 0.78 -24.25 17.82
N ALA A 191 1.81 -25.06 18.13
CA ALA A 191 3.16 -24.56 18.32
C ALA A 191 3.71 -23.84 17.08
N ASP A 192 3.33 -24.31 15.88
CA ASP A 192 3.73 -23.72 14.60
C ASP A 192 3.07 -22.36 14.36
N ASP A 193 1.79 -22.22 14.73
CA ASP A 193 1.07 -20.94 14.65
C ASP A 193 1.67 -19.89 15.59
N LEU A 194 1.97 -20.28 16.83
CA LEU A 194 2.62 -19.38 17.81
C LEU A 194 4.04 -19.01 17.38
N THR A 195 4.77 -19.94 16.75
CA THR A 195 6.09 -19.66 16.17
C THR A 195 5.97 -18.66 15.03
N SER A 196 5.04 -18.88 14.11
CA SER A 196 4.76 -17.97 12.98
C SER A 196 4.38 -16.56 13.47
N SER A 197 3.57 -16.47 14.53
CA SER A 197 3.17 -15.19 15.15
C SER A 197 4.35 -14.43 15.73
N LYS A 198 5.29 -15.13 16.38
CA LYS A 198 6.54 -14.54 16.91
C LYS A 198 7.46 -14.08 15.79
N GLU A 199 7.60 -14.85 14.72
CA GLU A 199 8.41 -14.48 13.56
C GLU A 199 7.87 -13.22 12.86
N ILE A 200 6.54 -13.14 12.69
CA ILE A 200 5.86 -11.95 12.18
C ILE A 200 6.13 -10.74 13.10
N LEU A 201 6.02 -10.92 14.42
CA LEU A 201 6.34 -9.87 15.39
C LEU A 201 7.79 -9.36 15.26
N GLU A 202 8.76 -10.25 15.06
CA GLU A 202 10.16 -9.85 14.84
C GLU A 202 10.34 -9.06 13.54
N GLY A 203 9.61 -9.42 12.48
CA GLY A 203 9.56 -8.63 11.24
C GLY A 203 9.02 -7.21 11.45
N ILE A 204 7.94 -7.08 12.22
CA ILE A 204 7.33 -5.78 12.58
C ILE A 204 8.34 -4.93 13.37
N LYS A 205 8.94 -5.50 14.43
CA LYS A 205 9.94 -4.82 15.26
C LYS A 205 11.12 -4.35 14.43
N PHE A 206 11.59 -5.18 13.50
CA PHE A 206 12.73 -4.83 12.64
C PHE A 206 12.41 -3.68 11.69
N ALA A 207 11.23 -3.68 11.05
CA ALA A 207 10.79 -2.56 10.21
C ALA A 207 10.73 -1.24 10.98
N VAL A 208 10.23 -1.26 12.22
CA VAL A 208 10.17 -0.07 13.08
C VAL A 208 11.55 0.37 13.57
N ASP A 209 12.46 -0.56 13.92
CA ASP A 209 13.86 -0.24 14.25
C ASP A 209 14.56 0.42 13.06
N GLU A 210 14.35 -0.07 11.84
CA GLU A 210 14.89 0.56 10.63
C GLU A 210 14.29 1.93 10.37
N PHE A 211 12.97 2.08 10.51
CA PHE A 211 12.31 3.37 10.33
C PHE A 211 12.83 4.39 11.35
N ASN A 212 12.87 4.06 12.64
CA ASN A 212 13.24 4.99 13.71
C ASN A 212 14.74 5.37 13.75
N LYS A 213 15.62 4.67 13.02
CA LYS A 213 17.07 4.97 13.01
C LYS A 213 17.34 6.36 12.46
N GLY A 214 17.96 7.19 13.30
CA GLY A 214 18.36 8.55 12.93
C GLY A 214 17.20 9.52 12.72
N ARG A 215 16.00 9.19 13.22
CA ARG A 215 14.80 10.04 13.16
C ARG A 215 14.43 10.57 14.54
N ASP A 216 13.91 11.79 14.56
CA ASP A 216 13.32 12.40 15.76
C ASP A 216 11.81 12.10 15.87
N ASP A 217 11.11 11.91 14.75
CA ASP A 217 9.67 11.58 14.68
C ASP A 217 9.38 10.07 14.83
N LYS A 218 9.85 9.48 15.94
CA LYS A 218 9.79 8.02 16.15
C LYS A 218 8.37 7.48 16.27
N ILE A 219 8.21 6.23 15.86
CA ILE A 219 7.00 5.41 16.00
C ILE A 219 7.19 4.41 17.14
N GLY A 220 6.25 4.36 18.08
CA GLY A 220 6.22 3.39 19.16
C GLY A 220 5.49 2.11 18.78
N LEU A 221 5.78 1.02 19.48
CA LEU A 221 5.03 -0.24 19.39
C LEU A 221 4.44 -0.56 20.77
N LEU A 222 3.12 -0.79 20.81
CA LEU A 222 2.45 -1.38 21.96
C LEU A 222 2.13 -2.84 21.62
N ILE A 223 2.91 -3.78 22.14
CA ILE A 223 2.73 -5.21 21.85
C ILE A 223 1.70 -5.79 22.82
N LYS A 224 0.66 -6.42 22.28
CA LYS A 224 -0.43 -7.06 23.02
C LYS A 224 -0.60 -8.50 22.58
N ASP A 225 -0.58 -9.39 23.56
CA ASP A 225 -0.89 -10.82 23.35
C ASP A 225 -2.41 -10.99 23.44
N SER A 226 -3.04 -11.34 22.32
CA SER A 226 -4.47 -11.64 22.24
C SER A 226 -4.80 -13.02 22.78
N GLU A 227 -3.81 -13.91 22.90
CA GLU A 227 -3.95 -15.32 23.27
C GLU A 227 -4.97 -16.12 22.44
N ASP A 228 -5.42 -15.57 21.30
CA ASP A 228 -6.58 -16.04 20.52
C ASP A 228 -7.86 -16.17 21.39
N ASP A 229 -8.04 -15.24 22.33
CA ASP A 229 -9.12 -15.22 23.32
C ASP A 229 -9.95 -13.93 23.26
N ARG A 230 -11.28 -14.06 23.19
CA ARG A 230 -12.20 -12.91 23.10
C ARG A 230 -12.09 -11.99 24.32
N ALA A 231 -11.98 -12.52 25.54
CA ALA A 231 -11.93 -11.69 26.74
C ALA A 231 -10.63 -10.86 26.79
N LYS A 232 -9.51 -11.42 26.31
CA LYS A 232 -8.25 -10.68 26.13
C LYS A 232 -8.38 -9.59 25.08
N ILE A 233 -9.00 -9.86 23.93
CA ILE A 233 -9.26 -8.86 22.88
C ILE A 233 -10.12 -7.70 23.42
N VAL A 234 -11.17 -7.99 24.19
CA VAL A 234 -11.99 -6.97 24.86
C VAL A 234 -11.15 -6.13 25.83
N SER A 235 -10.32 -6.76 26.65
CA SER A 235 -9.44 -6.04 27.57
C SER A 235 -8.44 -5.13 26.85
N ILE A 236 -7.89 -5.58 25.71
CA ILE A 236 -6.97 -4.78 24.88
C ILE A 236 -7.72 -3.59 24.29
N LYS A 237 -8.94 -3.79 23.78
CA LYS A 237 -9.80 -2.71 23.26
C LYS A 237 -10.02 -1.63 24.30
N ASP A 238 -10.48 -2.02 25.49
CA ASP A 238 -10.82 -1.08 26.56
C ASP A 238 -9.61 -0.25 27.02
N GLU A 239 -8.40 -0.81 26.93
CA GLU A 239 -7.15 -0.11 27.23
C GLU A 239 -6.79 0.96 26.18
N ILE A 240 -6.98 0.67 24.88
CA ILE A 240 -6.45 1.52 23.80
C ILE A 240 -7.49 2.45 23.16
N ILE A 241 -8.79 2.19 23.34
CA ILE A 241 -9.85 2.86 22.59
C ILE A 241 -9.82 4.39 22.75
N ASN A 242 -9.58 4.86 23.98
CA ASN A 242 -9.54 6.27 24.34
C ASN A 242 -8.14 6.89 24.25
N ASP A 243 -7.13 6.13 23.81
CA ASP A 243 -5.76 6.65 23.67
C ASP A 243 -5.50 7.15 22.24
N PRO A 244 -5.47 8.48 22.02
CA PRO A 244 -5.21 9.07 20.71
C PRO A 244 -3.75 8.91 20.23
N SER A 245 -2.83 8.42 21.08
CA SER A 245 -1.48 8.01 20.67
C SER A 245 -1.53 6.75 19.81
N ILE A 246 -2.54 5.89 20.01
CA ILE A 246 -2.74 4.64 19.28
C ILE A 246 -3.38 4.95 17.93
N LYS A 247 -2.61 4.73 16.87
CA LYS A 247 -2.93 5.16 15.51
C LYS A 247 -3.66 4.10 14.71
N LEU A 248 -3.34 2.84 14.95
CA LEU A 248 -3.91 1.66 14.31
C LEU A 248 -3.51 0.39 15.06
N ILE A 249 -4.17 -0.70 14.72
CA ILE A 249 -3.83 -2.06 15.15
C ILE A 249 -3.22 -2.80 13.96
N LEU A 250 -2.05 -3.41 14.17
CA LEU A 250 -1.40 -4.33 13.24
C LEU A 250 -1.54 -5.75 13.78
N GLY A 251 -2.29 -6.57 13.05
CA GLY A 251 -2.88 -7.82 13.52
C GLY A 251 -4.39 -7.70 13.73
N PRO A 252 -5.10 -8.78 14.12
CA PRO A 252 -4.59 -10.14 14.32
C PRO A 252 -4.23 -10.88 13.04
N LEU A 253 -3.79 -12.15 13.15
CA LEU A 253 -3.22 -12.92 12.04
C LEU A 253 -4.19 -13.90 11.41
N PHE A 254 -4.96 -14.61 12.23
CA PHE A 254 -5.79 -15.72 11.79
C PHE A 254 -7.22 -15.26 11.54
N SER A 255 -7.85 -15.71 10.46
CA SER A 255 -9.19 -15.23 10.07
C SER A 255 -10.23 -15.31 11.20
N SER A 256 -10.24 -16.39 11.99
CA SER A 256 -11.18 -16.56 13.12
C SER A 256 -10.93 -15.57 14.26
N GLU A 257 -9.67 -15.21 14.49
CA GLU A 257 -9.27 -14.23 15.51
C GLU A 257 -9.58 -12.81 15.04
N VAL A 258 -9.33 -12.54 13.76
CA VAL A 258 -9.69 -11.29 13.11
C VAL A 258 -11.19 -11.08 13.21
N GLU A 259 -12.02 -12.07 12.89
CA GLU A 259 -13.48 -11.98 13.01
C GLU A 259 -13.92 -11.51 14.41
N ILE A 260 -13.38 -12.13 15.48
CA ILE A 260 -13.64 -11.71 16.87
C ILE A 260 -13.19 -10.26 17.10
N ALA A 261 -12.00 -9.88 16.65
CA ALA A 261 -11.53 -8.51 16.78
C ALA A 261 -12.43 -7.51 16.02
N LEU A 262 -12.91 -7.86 14.83
CA LEU A 262 -13.77 -6.99 14.04
C LEU A 262 -15.13 -6.77 14.71
N GLU A 263 -15.71 -7.82 15.30
CA GLU A 263 -16.92 -7.70 16.12
C GLU A 263 -16.69 -6.75 17.31
N GLU A 264 -15.60 -6.92 18.05
CA GLU A 264 -15.33 -6.14 19.26
C GLU A 264 -14.99 -4.68 18.97
N PHE A 265 -14.32 -4.40 17.85
CA PHE A 265 -13.88 -3.06 17.44
C PHE A 265 -14.83 -2.36 16.45
N ASN A 266 -15.99 -2.94 16.13
CA ASN A 266 -16.93 -2.41 15.12
C ASN A 266 -17.42 -0.97 15.35
N THR A 267 -17.43 -0.52 16.60
CA THR A 267 -17.88 0.82 17.03
C THR A 267 -16.73 1.81 17.20
N THR A 268 -15.49 1.36 17.03
CA THR A 268 -14.29 2.19 17.17
C THR A 268 -13.95 2.87 15.84
N ASP A 269 -13.07 3.85 15.87
CA ASP A 269 -12.48 4.50 14.68
C ASP A 269 -11.06 3.99 14.40
N ILE A 270 -10.58 2.97 15.11
CA ILE A 270 -9.20 2.48 15.00
C ILE A 270 -9.07 1.61 13.74
N PRO A 271 -8.19 1.98 12.77
CA PRO A 271 -7.87 1.12 11.65
C PRO A 271 -7.21 -0.18 12.11
N ILE A 272 -7.60 -1.31 11.53
CA ILE A 272 -7.07 -2.64 11.82
C ILE A 272 -6.49 -3.20 10.52
N LEU A 273 -5.20 -3.53 10.50
CA LEU A 273 -4.54 -4.15 9.36
C LEU A 273 -4.12 -5.58 9.71
N SER A 274 -4.74 -6.60 9.10
CA SER A 274 -4.28 -7.98 9.25
C SER A 274 -3.21 -8.32 8.20
N PRO A 275 -2.00 -8.77 8.62
CA PRO A 275 -0.93 -9.20 7.71
C PRO A 275 -1.25 -10.43 6.88
N THR A 276 -2.02 -11.39 7.42
CA THR A 276 -2.08 -12.77 6.88
C THR A 276 -3.47 -13.31 6.62
N ALA A 277 -4.53 -12.74 7.20
CA ALA A 277 -5.89 -13.29 7.05
C ALA A 277 -6.34 -13.28 5.60
N THR A 278 -7.09 -14.31 5.17
CA THR A 278 -7.47 -14.52 3.74
C THR A 278 -8.97 -14.70 3.50
N ASP A 279 -9.79 -14.73 4.55
CA ASP A 279 -11.23 -14.96 4.38
C ASP A 279 -11.88 -13.77 3.67
N ASN A 280 -12.80 -14.05 2.74
CA ASN A 280 -13.34 -13.04 1.82
C ASN A 280 -14.31 -12.07 2.50
N ASP A 281 -14.95 -12.48 3.60
CA ASP A 281 -16.05 -11.72 4.21
C ASP A 281 -15.54 -10.71 5.26
N LEU A 282 -14.27 -10.78 5.65
CA LEU A 282 -13.72 -9.98 6.76
C LEU A 282 -13.82 -8.47 6.51
N THR A 283 -13.53 -7.99 5.29
CA THR A 283 -13.62 -6.56 4.96
C THR A 283 -15.06 -6.03 4.95
N GLN A 284 -16.06 -6.91 4.89
CA GLN A 284 -17.47 -6.52 4.98
C GLN A 284 -17.95 -6.35 6.43
N LEU A 285 -17.25 -6.97 7.39
CA LEU A 285 -17.65 -6.94 8.81
C LEU A 285 -17.34 -5.59 9.48
N ASN A 286 -16.27 -4.92 9.06
CA ASN A 286 -15.82 -3.67 9.67
C ASN A 286 -15.14 -2.75 8.64
N LYS A 287 -15.68 -1.55 8.47
CA LYS A 287 -15.17 -0.53 7.53
C LYS A 287 -13.76 -0.01 7.85
N ASN A 288 -13.24 -0.27 9.04
CA ASN A 288 -11.89 0.13 9.45
C ASN A 288 -10.87 -1.01 9.27
N PHE A 289 -11.30 -2.16 8.74
CA PHE A 289 -10.44 -3.33 8.55
C PHE A 289 -9.81 -3.35 7.16
N PHE A 290 -8.52 -3.64 7.13
CA PHE A 290 -7.73 -3.80 5.93
C PHE A 290 -7.01 -5.14 5.94
N GLN A 291 -6.99 -5.80 4.80
CA GLN A 291 -6.47 -7.16 4.64
C GLN A 291 -5.23 -7.15 3.74
N ALA A 292 -4.04 -7.16 4.35
CA ALA A 292 -2.77 -7.04 3.63
C ALA A 292 -2.46 -8.27 2.75
N ASN A 293 -3.02 -9.43 3.09
CA ASN A 293 -2.92 -10.63 2.27
C ASN A 293 -4.13 -10.71 1.33
N PRO A 294 -3.95 -10.81 0.00
CA PRO A 294 -5.08 -10.91 -0.92
C PRO A 294 -5.95 -12.14 -0.63
N ASN A 295 -7.26 -11.95 -0.65
CA ASN A 295 -8.24 -13.03 -0.49
C ASN A 295 -8.38 -13.87 -1.79
N PHE A 296 -9.15 -14.95 -1.75
CA PHE A 296 -9.26 -15.86 -2.91
C PHE A 296 -9.90 -15.19 -4.14
N ILE A 297 -10.80 -14.24 -3.95
CA ILE A 297 -11.42 -13.48 -5.04
C ILE A 297 -10.35 -12.66 -5.79
N ILE A 298 -9.54 -11.89 -5.06
CA ILE A 298 -8.47 -11.09 -5.68
C ILE A 298 -7.43 -11.98 -6.36
N ARG A 299 -7.08 -13.14 -5.77
CA ARG A 299 -6.15 -14.12 -6.37
C ARG A 299 -6.66 -14.63 -7.72
N ALA A 300 -7.93 -15.01 -7.80
CA ALA A 300 -8.53 -15.49 -9.04
C ALA A 300 -8.64 -14.38 -10.09
N LYS A 301 -9.04 -13.16 -9.68
CA LYS A 301 -9.08 -11.99 -10.56
C LYS A 301 -7.71 -11.64 -11.12
N ALA A 302 -6.66 -11.70 -10.30
CA ALA A 302 -5.29 -11.44 -10.74
C ALA A 302 -4.85 -12.38 -11.86
N MET A 303 -5.12 -13.69 -11.72
CA MET A 303 -4.78 -14.65 -12.78
C MET A 303 -5.59 -14.40 -14.05
N ALA A 304 -6.90 -14.16 -13.94
CA ALA A 304 -7.76 -13.87 -15.10
C ALA A 304 -7.29 -12.61 -15.86
N GLN A 305 -7.02 -11.53 -15.14
CA GLN A 305 -6.54 -10.27 -15.71
C GLN A 305 -5.14 -10.42 -16.32
N TYR A 306 -4.22 -11.12 -15.65
CA TYR A 306 -2.89 -11.39 -16.18
C TYR A 306 -2.96 -12.16 -17.50
N ILE A 307 -3.72 -13.24 -17.56
CA ILE A 307 -3.89 -14.04 -18.78
C ILE A 307 -4.51 -13.21 -19.91
N TYR A 308 -5.52 -12.40 -19.60
CA TYR A 308 -6.22 -11.62 -20.60
C TYR A 308 -5.38 -10.45 -21.14
N PHE A 309 -4.79 -9.64 -20.26
CA PHE A 309 -4.11 -8.40 -20.64
C PHE A 309 -2.64 -8.61 -20.99
N VAL A 310 -1.94 -9.52 -20.30
CA VAL A 310 -0.49 -9.72 -20.46
C VAL A 310 -0.22 -10.86 -21.45
N GLU A 311 -0.81 -12.03 -21.21
CA GLU A 311 -0.62 -13.20 -22.08
C GLU A 311 -1.47 -13.12 -23.36
N ASN A 312 -2.39 -12.16 -23.44
CA ASN A 312 -3.28 -11.92 -24.60
C ASN A 312 -4.11 -13.13 -25.02
N LYS A 313 -4.42 -14.04 -24.09
CA LYS A 313 -5.28 -15.19 -24.35
C LYS A 313 -6.75 -14.79 -24.21
N ARG A 314 -7.62 -15.41 -25.01
CA ARG A 314 -9.07 -15.16 -25.06
C ARG A 314 -9.87 -16.43 -24.84
N ASP A 315 -9.27 -17.59 -25.06
CA ASP A 315 -9.94 -18.87 -25.06
C ASP A 315 -9.25 -19.80 -24.03
N MET A 316 -9.89 -20.04 -22.89
CA MET A 316 -9.30 -20.78 -21.78
C MET A 316 -10.13 -22.00 -21.41
N ALA A 317 -9.50 -22.98 -20.77
CA ALA A 317 -10.19 -24.07 -20.10
C ALA A 317 -9.87 -24.06 -18.59
N VAL A 318 -10.72 -24.70 -17.79
CA VAL A 318 -10.54 -24.80 -16.34
C VAL A 318 -10.58 -26.27 -15.90
N LEU A 319 -9.66 -26.69 -15.05
CA LEU A 319 -9.65 -27.98 -14.38
C LEU A 319 -9.49 -27.76 -12.88
N ASN A 320 -10.51 -28.05 -12.07
CA ASN A 320 -10.48 -27.77 -10.65
C ASN A 320 -10.89 -28.98 -9.80
N SER A 321 -10.34 -29.11 -8.60
CA SER A 321 -10.89 -30.03 -7.60
C SER A 321 -12.28 -29.56 -7.18
N ILE A 322 -13.18 -30.50 -6.88
CA ILE A 322 -14.48 -30.23 -6.24
C ILE A 322 -14.36 -29.97 -4.74
N GLU A 323 -13.17 -30.12 -4.17
CA GLU A 323 -12.91 -30.04 -2.74
C GLU A 323 -12.12 -28.77 -2.39
N GLY A 324 -12.20 -28.34 -1.13
CA GLY A 324 -11.45 -27.20 -0.62
C GLY A 324 -11.85 -25.88 -1.28
N TYR A 325 -10.88 -25.00 -1.48
CA TYR A 325 -11.07 -23.65 -2.00
C TYR A 325 -10.91 -23.56 -3.53
N SER A 326 -10.53 -24.65 -4.19
CA SER A 326 -10.36 -24.76 -5.64
C SER A 326 -11.63 -24.39 -6.44
N PRO A 327 -12.85 -24.86 -6.05
CA PRO A 327 -14.09 -24.46 -6.73
C PRO A 327 -14.32 -22.95 -6.73
N LEU A 328 -14.04 -22.29 -5.61
CA LEU A 328 -14.19 -20.84 -5.48
C LEU A 328 -13.21 -20.11 -6.42
N LEU A 329 -11.94 -20.49 -6.42
CA LEU A 329 -10.94 -19.93 -7.32
C LEU A 329 -11.32 -20.12 -8.81
N ALA A 330 -11.83 -21.30 -9.17
CA ALA A 330 -12.26 -21.60 -10.53
C ALA A 330 -13.47 -20.76 -10.96
N ALA A 331 -14.45 -20.59 -10.06
CA ALA A 331 -15.62 -19.77 -10.30
C ALA A 331 -15.27 -18.29 -10.47
N GLU A 332 -14.49 -17.72 -9.55
CA GLU A 332 -14.08 -16.31 -9.61
C GLU A 332 -13.18 -16.01 -10.81
N PHE A 333 -12.30 -16.95 -11.17
CA PHE A 333 -11.49 -16.84 -12.39
C PHE A 333 -12.36 -16.81 -13.63
N THR A 334 -13.32 -17.74 -13.73
CA THR A 334 -14.25 -17.81 -14.87
C THR A 334 -15.02 -16.49 -15.00
N ASN A 335 -15.64 -16.05 -13.89
CA ASN A 335 -16.45 -14.84 -13.86
C ASN A 335 -15.65 -13.62 -14.32
N GLU A 336 -14.44 -13.44 -13.81
CA GLU A 336 -13.60 -12.33 -14.20
C GLU A 336 -13.12 -12.43 -15.65
N PHE A 337 -12.67 -13.62 -16.09
CA PHE A 337 -12.15 -13.80 -17.45
C PHE A 337 -13.24 -13.58 -18.51
N GLU A 338 -14.46 -14.06 -18.26
CA GLU A 338 -15.63 -13.81 -19.12
C GLU A 338 -16.08 -12.33 -19.07
N ARG A 339 -16.02 -11.68 -17.91
CA ARG A 339 -16.30 -10.24 -17.77
C ARG A 339 -15.34 -9.38 -18.60
N LEU A 340 -14.08 -9.80 -18.73
CA LEU A 340 -13.09 -9.15 -19.59
C LEU A 340 -13.31 -9.41 -21.09
N GLY A 341 -14.22 -10.34 -21.45
CA GLY A 341 -14.51 -10.73 -22.82
C GLY A 341 -13.74 -11.96 -23.31
N GLY A 342 -13.09 -12.70 -22.40
CA GLY A 342 -12.59 -14.04 -22.68
C GLY A 342 -13.72 -15.08 -22.68
N ARG A 343 -13.41 -16.32 -23.05
CA ARG A 343 -14.34 -17.44 -23.08
C ARG A 343 -13.75 -18.65 -22.37
N ILE A 344 -14.56 -19.32 -21.56
CA ILE A 344 -14.22 -20.62 -21.00
C ILE A 344 -14.80 -21.72 -21.90
N ILE A 345 -13.95 -22.38 -22.68
CA ILE A 345 -14.36 -23.37 -23.69
C ILE A 345 -14.77 -24.69 -23.05
N ALA A 346 -14.08 -25.08 -21.97
CA ALA A 346 -14.34 -26.31 -21.25
C ALA A 346 -14.06 -26.15 -19.75
N LYS A 347 -14.84 -26.86 -18.93
CA LYS A 347 -14.66 -26.96 -17.49
C LYS A 347 -14.64 -28.44 -17.10
N TYR A 348 -13.59 -28.86 -16.44
CA TYR A 348 -13.42 -30.20 -15.90
C TYR A 348 -13.28 -30.14 -14.39
N THR A 349 -13.76 -31.19 -13.72
CA THR A 349 -13.61 -31.33 -12.28
C THR A 349 -13.02 -32.66 -11.92
N TYR A 350 -12.34 -32.73 -10.78
CA TYR A 350 -11.79 -33.97 -10.24
C TYR A 350 -11.94 -34.04 -8.72
N LYS A 351 -11.74 -35.24 -8.16
CA LYS A 351 -11.63 -35.47 -6.72
C LYS A 351 -10.21 -35.96 -6.38
N SER A 352 -9.56 -35.38 -5.38
CA SER A 352 -8.12 -35.59 -5.15
C SER A 352 -7.76 -37.06 -4.84
N GLU A 353 -8.61 -37.78 -4.09
CA GLU A 353 -8.37 -39.17 -3.72
C GLU A 353 -8.52 -40.18 -4.89
N ASN A 354 -9.16 -39.78 -6.00
CA ASN A 354 -9.53 -40.65 -7.14
C ASN A 354 -9.07 -40.10 -8.51
N LEU A 355 -8.03 -39.27 -8.54
CA LEU A 355 -7.53 -38.58 -9.74
C LEU A 355 -7.33 -39.46 -10.98
N TYR A 356 -6.85 -40.70 -10.81
CA TYR A 356 -6.60 -41.63 -11.92
C TYR A 356 -7.87 -42.10 -12.65
N SER A 357 -9.00 -42.20 -11.95
CA SER A 357 -10.29 -42.62 -12.53
C SER A 357 -11.16 -41.44 -12.97
N ASP A 358 -10.97 -40.27 -12.35
CA ASP A 358 -11.95 -39.18 -12.40
C ASP A 358 -11.59 -38.08 -13.40
N ILE A 359 -10.30 -37.88 -13.72
CA ILE A 359 -9.91 -36.93 -14.78
C ILE A 359 -10.23 -37.54 -16.15
N LYS A 360 -11.40 -37.17 -16.69
CA LYS A 360 -11.78 -37.42 -18.08
C LYS A 360 -11.71 -36.13 -18.87
N ILE A 361 -10.49 -35.72 -19.22
CA ILE A 361 -10.29 -34.56 -20.09
C ILE A 361 -10.40 -35.02 -21.54
N ASP A 362 -11.31 -34.41 -22.29
CA ASP A 362 -11.41 -34.64 -23.73
C ASP A 362 -10.50 -33.64 -24.47
N SER A 363 -9.40 -34.16 -25.03
CA SER A 363 -8.47 -33.35 -25.83
C SER A 363 -9.14 -32.64 -27.02
N THR A 364 -10.26 -33.15 -27.53
CA THR A 364 -10.97 -32.57 -28.68
C THR A 364 -11.75 -31.31 -28.30
N GLU A 365 -12.32 -31.24 -27.09
CA GLU A 365 -12.95 -30.04 -26.55
C GLU A 365 -11.93 -28.94 -26.25
N LEU A 366 -10.69 -29.33 -25.95
CA LEU A 366 -9.57 -28.42 -25.69
C LEU A 366 -8.88 -27.89 -26.96
N ALA A 367 -9.29 -28.32 -28.16
CA ALA A 367 -8.60 -27.98 -29.41
C ALA A 367 -8.51 -26.46 -29.69
N ALA A 368 -9.48 -25.68 -29.20
CA ALA A 368 -9.50 -24.22 -29.34
C ALA A 368 -8.95 -23.48 -28.11
N ALA A 369 -8.59 -24.18 -27.03
CA ALA A 369 -8.09 -23.55 -25.81
C ALA A 369 -6.63 -23.11 -25.98
N GLU A 370 -6.31 -21.92 -25.51
CA GLU A 370 -4.97 -21.35 -25.52
C GLU A 370 -4.21 -21.61 -24.21
N GLY A 371 -4.93 -22.03 -23.16
CA GLY A 371 -4.38 -22.34 -21.86
C GLY A 371 -5.37 -23.08 -20.96
N LEU A 372 -4.84 -23.67 -19.88
CA LEU A 372 -5.60 -24.41 -18.89
C LEU A 372 -5.32 -23.85 -17.50
N TYR A 373 -6.35 -23.33 -16.83
CA TYR A 373 -6.28 -22.88 -15.44
C TYR A 373 -6.60 -24.03 -14.48
N ILE A 374 -5.70 -24.27 -13.53
CA ILE A 374 -5.69 -25.42 -12.63
C ILE A 374 -5.46 -24.93 -11.18
N PRO A 375 -6.50 -24.42 -10.50
CA PRO A 375 -6.39 -24.12 -9.09
C PRO A 375 -6.36 -25.44 -8.29
N LEU A 376 -5.24 -25.69 -7.61
CA LEU A 376 -5.10 -26.81 -6.69
C LEU A 376 -5.67 -26.46 -5.33
N SER A 377 -6.24 -27.46 -4.65
CA SER A 377 -6.44 -27.45 -3.19
C SER A 377 -5.55 -28.45 -2.46
N ASN A 378 -4.82 -29.28 -3.22
CA ASN A 378 -3.82 -30.19 -2.69
C ASN A 378 -2.64 -30.28 -3.65
N LYS A 379 -1.47 -29.86 -3.20
CA LYS A 379 -0.20 -29.91 -3.98
C LYS A 379 0.20 -31.33 -4.40
N ALA A 380 -0.32 -32.38 -3.75
CA ALA A 380 -0.07 -33.77 -4.12
C ALA A 380 -0.76 -34.18 -5.44
N ASP A 381 -1.73 -33.39 -5.92
CA ASP A 381 -2.47 -33.68 -7.15
C ASP A 381 -1.66 -33.36 -8.41
N ALA A 382 -0.70 -32.44 -8.31
CA ALA A 382 0.07 -31.92 -9.44
C ALA A 382 0.79 -32.99 -10.30
N PRO A 383 1.53 -33.98 -9.73
CA PRO A 383 2.15 -35.04 -10.54
C PRO A 383 1.12 -35.85 -11.34
N LEU A 384 -0.06 -36.09 -10.76
CA LEU A 384 -1.13 -36.86 -11.39
C LEU A 384 -1.78 -36.06 -12.52
N ILE A 385 -1.98 -34.77 -12.31
CA ILE A 385 -2.47 -33.85 -13.35
C ILE A 385 -1.48 -33.81 -14.52
N PHE A 386 -0.17 -33.62 -14.27
CA PHE A 386 0.84 -33.68 -15.34
C PHE A 386 0.78 -35.00 -16.11
N SER A 387 0.71 -36.13 -15.40
CA SER A 387 0.58 -37.46 -16.02
C SER A 387 -0.65 -37.58 -16.93
N GLN A 388 -1.80 -37.05 -16.50
CA GLN A 388 -3.03 -37.06 -17.31
C GLN A 388 -2.93 -36.15 -18.54
N LEU A 389 -2.33 -34.97 -18.41
CA LEU A 389 -2.12 -34.07 -19.56
C LEU A 389 -1.22 -34.71 -20.62
N VAL A 390 -0.11 -35.33 -20.20
CA VAL A 390 0.79 -36.08 -21.10
C VAL A 390 0.06 -37.25 -21.76
N LYS A 391 -0.65 -38.08 -20.97
CA LYS A 391 -1.37 -39.25 -21.49
C LYS A 391 -2.41 -38.88 -22.55
N ASN A 392 -3.05 -37.72 -22.44
CA ASN A 392 -4.06 -37.23 -23.37
C ASN A 392 -3.47 -36.29 -24.44
N ASN A 393 -2.14 -36.19 -24.57
CA ASN A 393 -1.44 -35.32 -25.53
C ASN A 393 -1.85 -33.84 -25.45
N ILE A 394 -2.17 -33.35 -24.25
CA ILE A 394 -2.55 -31.94 -24.02
C ILE A 394 -1.28 -31.14 -23.78
N ASN A 395 -0.99 -30.16 -24.65
CA ASN A 395 0.23 -29.36 -24.61
C ASN A 395 -0.04 -27.84 -24.55
N LEU A 396 -0.88 -27.43 -23.61
CA LEU A 396 -1.31 -26.04 -23.41
C LEU A 396 -0.41 -25.27 -22.43
N SER A 397 -0.47 -23.94 -22.46
CA SER A 397 0.03 -23.11 -21.35
C SER A 397 -0.75 -23.44 -20.07
N LEU A 398 -0.05 -23.58 -18.94
CA LEU A 398 -0.66 -23.98 -17.68
C LEU A 398 -0.68 -22.81 -16.71
N TYR A 399 -1.82 -22.60 -16.08
CA TYR A 399 -2.02 -21.52 -15.12
C TYR A 399 -2.50 -22.08 -13.79
N GLY A 400 -2.11 -21.48 -12.66
CA GLY A 400 -2.53 -22.01 -11.35
C GLY A 400 -2.45 -21.03 -10.19
N ASN A 401 -2.55 -21.57 -8.97
CA ASN A 401 -2.44 -20.86 -7.70
C ASN A 401 -1.15 -21.24 -6.93
N GLN A 402 -0.99 -20.68 -5.72
CA GLN A 402 0.22 -20.79 -4.91
C GLN A 402 0.65 -22.22 -4.58
N ASP A 403 -0.29 -23.18 -4.55
CA ASP A 403 0.01 -24.57 -4.20
C ASP A 403 0.96 -25.24 -5.20
N TRP A 404 1.03 -24.72 -6.43
CA TRP A 404 2.03 -25.13 -7.42
C TRP A 404 3.47 -24.81 -6.97
N PHE A 405 3.68 -23.78 -6.16
CA PHE A 405 5.01 -23.41 -5.63
C PHE A 405 5.60 -24.51 -4.74
N GLN A 406 4.77 -25.32 -4.09
CA GLN A 406 5.19 -26.42 -3.22
C GLN A 406 4.91 -27.81 -3.82
N ALA A 407 4.35 -27.86 -5.02
CA ALA A 407 4.04 -29.09 -5.70
C ALA A 407 5.30 -29.79 -6.21
N LYS A 408 5.19 -31.11 -6.42
CA LYS A 408 6.25 -31.94 -6.99
C LYS A 408 5.90 -32.35 -8.42
N GLY A 409 6.83 -32.96 -9.12
CA GLY A 409 6.59 -33.59 -10.42
C GLY A 409 6.83 -32.69 -11.63
N PHE A 410 7.30 -31.45 -11.43
CA PHE A 410 7.69 -30.56 -12.53
C PHE A 410 8.79 -31.20 -13.41
N GLU A 411 9.70 -31.95 -12.78
CA GLU A 411 10.78 -32.68 -13.44
C GLU A 411 10.30 -33.86 -14.30
N THR A 412 9.08 -34.35 -14.08
CA THR A 412 8.55 -35.52 -14.80
C THR A 412 8.01 -35.18 -16.18
N SER A 413 7.71 -33.90 -16.43
CA SER A 413 7.15 -33.42 -17.70
C SER A 413 7.69 -32.02 -18.07
N PRO A 414 9.00 -31.87 -18.38
CA PRO A 414 9.65 -30.57 -18.62
C PRO A 414 8.94 -29.69 -19.66
N GLU A 415 8.39 -30.29 -20.72
CA GLU A 415 7.69 -29.56 -21.78
C GLU A 415 6.43 -28.82 -21.27
N LEU A 416 5.70 -29.43 -20.34
CA LEU A 416 4.51 -28.84 -19.73
C LEU A 416 4.87 -27.95 -18.54
N SER A 417 5.78 -28.41 -17.69
CA SER A 417 6.12 -27.73 -16.46
C SER A 417 6.80 -26.38 -16.73
N ASN A 418 7.62 -26.26 -17.78
CA ASN A 418 8.21 -24.99 -18.23
C ASN A 418 7.18 -23.99 -18.79
N LYS A 419 5.93 -24.40 -18.99
CA LYS A 419 4.82 -23.53 -19.40
C LYS A 419 3.91 -23.11 -18.23
N MET A 420 4.27 -23.50 -16.99
CA MET A 420 3.48 -23.23 -15.81
C MET A 420 3.71 -21.81 -15.29
N ILE A 421 2.63 -21.05 -15.17
CA ILE A 421 2.56 -19.74 -14.54
C ILE A 421 1.51 -19.79 -13.43
N PHE A 422 1.77 -19.26 -12.25
CA PHE A 422 0.78 -19.28 -11.18
C PHE A 422 0.89 -18.05 -10.28
N THR A 423 -0.21 -17.72 -9.62
CA THR A 423 -0.22 -16.64 -8.63
C THR A 423 0.30 -17.15 -7.29
N SER A 424 1.11 -16.37 -6.59
CA SER A 424 1.52 -16.63 -5.20
C SER A 424 1.37 -15.38 -4.35
N ASP A 425 0.95 -15.53 -3.10
CA ASP A 425 0.95 -14.39 -2.18
C ASP A 425 2.35 -13.99 -1.73
N TYR A 426 3.36 -14.85 -1.96
CA TYR A 426 4.76 -14.58 -1.68
C TYR A 426 5.68 -14.99 -2.83
N PHE A 427 6.78 -14.25 -3.00
CA PHE A 427 7.95 -14.72 -3.71
C PHE A 427 9.20 -14.12 -3.06
N ILE A 428 10.14 -14.97 -2.65
CA ILE A 428 11.38 -14.53 -2.00
C ILE A 428 12.54 -14.92 -2.90
N ASP A 429 13.15 -13.93 -3.55
CA ASP A 429 14.42 -14.12 -4.23
C ASP A 429 15.56 -14.05 -3.20
N TYR A 430 15.89 -15.22 -2.65
CA TYR A 430 16.99 -15.36 -1.70
C TYR A 430 18.35 -14.93 -2.30
N ASN A 431 18.51 -14.88 -3.63
CA ASN A 431 19.76 -14.45 -4.25
C ASN A 431 19.79 -12.94 -4.54
N SER A 432 18.67 -12.23 -4.38
CA SER A 432 18.64 -10.79 -4.62
C SER A 432 19.52 -10.03 -3.62
N SER A 433 20.26 -9.03 -4.10
CA SER A 433 21.11 -8.19 -3.26
C SER A 433 20.31 -7.43 -2.20
N LEU A 434 19.08 -7.03 -2.52
CA LEU A 434 18.15 -6.38 -1.59
C LEU A 434 17.78 -7.30 -0.43
N PHE A 435 17.44 -8.56 -0.72
CA PHE A 435 17.10 -9.52 0.34
C PHE A 435 18.33 -9.86 1.19
N GLN A 436 19.48 -10.06 0.57
CA GLN A 436 20.72 -10.37 1.28
C GLN A 436 21.13 -9.23 2.24
N ASP A 437 21.02 -7.97 1.82
CA ASP A 437 21.27 -6.82 2.70
C ASP A 437 20.28 -6.76 3.87
N LEU A 438 18.98 -6.94 3.61
CA LEU A 438 17.96 -7.01 4.66
C LEU A 438 18.23 -8.16 5.63
N ASN A 439 18.51 -9.37 5.14
CA ASN A 439 18.74 -10.55 5.96
C ASN A 439 20.00 -10.37 6.84
N GLN A 440 21.07 -9.79 6.30
CA GLN A 440 22.28 -9.50 7.08
C GLN A 440 22.00 -8.52 8.23
N LYS A 441 21.26 -7.44 7.98
CA LYS A 441 20.86 -6.47 9.01
C LYS A 441 19.92 -7.09 10.04
N PHE A 442 19.01 -7.96 9.61
CA PHE A 442 18.09 -8.69 10.46
C PHE A 442 18.85 -9.65 11.40
N ILE A 443 19.69 -10.53 10.85
CA ILE A 443 20.53 -11.48 11.61
C ILE A 443 21.41 -10.75 12.62
N ALA A 444 21.98 -9.59 12.26
CA ALA A 444 22.80 -8.80 13.17
C ALA A 444 22.05 -8.43 14.46
N LYS A 445 20.74 -8.18 14.35
CA LYS A 445 19.84 -7.79 15.45
C LYS A 445 19.20 -8.99 16.17
N THR A 446 18.66 -9.95 15.43
CA THR A 446 17.79 -11.01 15.97
C THR A 446 18.46 -12.36 16.15
N LYS A 447 19.58 -12.60 15.44
CA LYS A 447 20.32 -13.89 15.39
C LYS A 447 19.62 -15.03 14.64
N PHE A 448 18.55 -14.75 13.90
CA PHE A 448 17.86 -15.74 13.06
C PHE A 448 17.72 -15.20 11.63
N ASP A 449 17.58 -16.10 10.66
CA ASP A 449 17.32 -15.74 9.26
C ASP A 449 15.90 -15.17 9.07
N ALA A 450 15.78 -14.17 8.20
CA ALA A 450 14.50 -13.67 7.74
C ALA A 450 13.83 -14.72 6.85
N ASN A 451 12.70 -15.25 7.32
CA ASN A 451 11.88 -16.21 6.58
C ASN A 451 10.60 -15.55 6.04
N ARG A 452 9.71 -16.35 5.43
CA ARG A 452 8.42 -15.87 4.91
C ARG A 452 7.59 -15.14 5.95
N ASN A 453 7.51 -15.64 7.18
CA ASN A 453 6.71 -15.05 8.26
C ASN A 453 7.29 -13.70 8.72
N VAL A 454 8.62 -13.60 8.85
CA VAL A 454 9.30 -12.33 9.13
C VAL A 454 8.93 -11.28 8.05
N LEU A 455 8.92 -11.66 6.78
CA LEU A 455 8.61 -10.73 5.69
C LEU A 455 7.15 -10.28 5.67
N TYR A 456 6.17 -11.11 6.08
CA TYR A 456 4.78 -10.66 6.27
C TYR A 456 4.69 -9.50 7.26
N GLY A 457 5.36 -9.66 8.41
CA GLY A 457 5.41 -8.63 9.44
C GLY A 457 6.14 -7.39 8.98
N TYR A 458 7.30 -7.57 8.35
CA TYR A 458 8.13 -6.48 7.85
C TYR A 458 7.39 -5.64 6.80
N ASP A 459 6.80 -6.27 5.77
CA ASP A 459 6.12 -5.55 4.69
C ASP A 459 4.86 -4.83 5.19
N SER A 460 4.07 -5.47 6.07
CA SER A 460 2.88 -4.85 6.65
C SER A 460 3.24 -3.64 7.52
N ALA A 461 4.27 -3.77 8.36
CA ALA A 461 4.79 -2.65 9.14
C ALA A 461 5.36 -1.56 8.25
N LYS A 462 6.14 -1.90 7.21
CA LYS A 462 6.67 -0.94 6.24
C LYS A 462 5.56 -0.18 5.52
N TYR A 463 4.46 -0.85 5.16
CA TYR A 463 3.29 -0.20 4.58
C TYR A 463 2.71 0.83 5.56
N VAL A 464 2.43 0.43 6.79
CA VAL A 464 1.93 1.31 7.85
C VAL A 464 2.85 2.50 8.09
N LEU A 465 4.15 2.25 8.24
CA LEU A 465 5.15 3.28 8.48
C LEU A 465 5.22 4.27 7.31
N THR A 466 5.00 3.79 6.08
CA THR A 466 4.98 4.64 4.88
C THR A 466 3.75 5.55 4.85
N ILE A 467 2.54 5.03 5.14
CA ILE A 467 1.31 5.84 5.14
C ILE A 467 1.31 6.87 6.27
N LEU A 468 2.01 6.61 7.38
CA LEU A 468 2.16 7.54 8.49
C LEU A 468 3.12 8.71 8.17
N ARG A 469 3.81 8.69 7.02
CA ARG A 469 4.64 9.81 6.59
C ARG A 469 3.78 10.89 5.94
N ASN A 470 4.14 12.14 6.19
CA ASN A 470 3.61 13.31 5.48
C ASN A 470 2.09 13.50 5.61
N ILE A 471 1.46 12.93 6.65
CA ILE A 471 0.05 13.12 6.99
C ILE A 471 -0.08 13.53 8.47
N ASN A 472 -1.20 14.16 8.82
CA ASN A 472 -1.62 14.17 10.22
C ASN A 472 -2.00 12.74 10.61
N ARG A 473 -1.32 12.19 11.61
CA ARG A 473 -1.46 10.78 12.04
C ARG A 473 -2.68 10.60 12.95
N ASP A 474 -3.82 11.15 12.59
CA ASP A 474 -5.11 10.77 13.19
C ASP A 474 -5.72 9.58 12.44
N ARG A 475 -6.58 8.84 13.14
CA ARG A 475 -7.14 7.56 12.66
C ARG A 475 -7.91 7.71 11.33
N LYS A 476 -8.64 8.81 11.16
CA LYS A 476 -9.40 9.11 9.94
C LYS A 476 -8.49 9.37 8.75
N ASN A 477 -7.46 10.20 8.92
CA ASN A 477 -6.51 10.48 7.85
C ASN A 477 -5.69 9.24 7.45
N ILE A 478 -5.36 8.37 8.42
CA ILE A 478 -4.72 7.07 8.14
C ILE A 478 -5.63 6.20 7.28
N GLN A 479 -6.91 6.03 7.65
CA GLN A 479 -7.88 5.26 6.87
C GLN A 479 -8.01 5.79 5.43
N LEU A 480 -8.22 7.11 5.28
CA LEU A 480 -8.30 7.75 3.97
C LEU A 480 -7.02 7.52 3.15
N LYS A 481 -5.84 7.58 3.79
CA LYS A 481 -4.57 7.35 3.10
C LYS A 481 -4.40 5.90 2.66
N MET A 482 -4.96 4.95 3.40
CA MET A 482 -4.97 3.54 3.00
C MET A 482 -5.88 3.33 1.77
N GLU A 483 -7.02 4.01 1.72
CA GLU A 483 -8.00 3.92 0.62
C GLU A 483 -7.56 4.64 -0.68
N ASP A 484 -6.62 5.60 -0.59
CA ASP A 484 -6.08 6.44 -1.69
C ASP A 484 -5.30 5.65 -2.76
N GLY A 485 -5.10 4.34 -2.59
CA GLY A 485 -4.39 3.54 -3.58
C GLY A 485 -2.87 3.67 -3.54
N ILE A 486 -2.31 4.20 -2.45
CA ILE A 486 -0.86 4.21 -2.22
C ILE A 486 -0.30 2.80 -2.37
N THR A 487 0.83 2.69 -3.05
CA THR A 487 1.50 1.42 -3.31
C THR A 487 2.83 1.44 -2.58
N VAL A 488 3.04 0.46 -1.70
CA VAL A 488 4.31 0.27 -1.00
C VAL A 488 4.95 -1.02 -1.48
N THR A 489 6.19 -0.91 -1.93
CA THR A 489 6.97 -2.07 -2.38
C THR A 489 7.48 -2.85 -1.18
N GLY A 490 7.10 -4.12 -1.10
CA GLY A 490 7.57 -5.07 -0.10
C GLY A 490 8.50 -6.14 -0.68
N PHE A 491 9.14 -6.91 0.19
CA PHE A 491 9.94 -8.08 -0.17
C PHE A 491 9.06 -9.28 -0.50
N HIS A 492 8.11 -9.59 0.39
CA HIS A 492 7.12 -10.65 0.24
C HIS A 492 6.10 -10.33 -0.86
N ASN A 493 5.48 -9.16 -0.80
CA ASN A 493 4.54 -8.68 -1.83
C ASN A 493 4.42 -7.14 -1.75
N ASN A 494 3.92 -6.51 -2.79
CA ASN A 494 3.52 -5.10 -2.68
C ASN A 494 2.19 -5.00 -1.92
N ILE A 495 1.94 -3.87 -1.27
CA ILE A 495 0.68 -3.61 -0.58
C ILE A 495 0.05 -2.34 -1.13
N SER A 496 -1.21 -2.44 -1.53
CA SER A 496 -2.05 -1.30 -1.93
C SER A 496 -3.51 -1.67 -1.80
N PHE A 497 -4.29 -0.78 -1.18
CA PHE A 497 -5.73 -0.96 -1.02
C PHE A 497 -6.52 -0.01 -1.91
N ASN A 498 -7.79 -0.30 -2.08
CA ASN A 498 -8.82 0.62 -2.56
C ASN A 498 -9.96 0.63 -1.52
N HIS A 499 -11.14 1.08 -1.93
CA HIS A 499 -12.36 1.06 -1.12
C HIS A 499 -12.86 -0.34 -0.73
N GLU A 500 -12.35 -1.42 -1.31
CA GLU A 500 -12.66 -2.80 -0.91
C GLU A 500 -11.74 -3.30 0.23
N HIS A 501 -10.73 -2.50 0.62
CA HIS A 501 -9.81 -2.74 1.74
C HIS A 501 -8.98 -4.05 1.68
N VAL A 502 -8.97 -4.75 0.55
CA VAL A 502 -8.14 -5.93 0.30
C VAL A 502 -6.92 -5.55 -0.54
N ASN A 503 -5.75 -6.12 -0.22
CA ASN A 503 -4.55 -5.87 -1.00
C ASN A 503 -4.73 -6.32 -2.46
N LEU A 504 -4.41 -5.42 -3.39
CA LEU A 504 -4.62 -5.59 -4.83
C LEU A 504 -3.45 -6.27 -5.55
N PHE A 505 -2.33 -6.53 -4.87
CA PHE A 505 -1.13 -7.10 -5.50
C PHE A 505 -1.02 -8.61 -5.34
N MET A 506 -0.63 -9.29 -6.40
CA MET A 506 -0.27 -10.72 -6.40
C MET A 506 1.05 -10.93 -7.13
N ASN A 507 1.89 -11.86 -6.64
CA ASN A 507 3.08 -12.27 -7.38
C ASN A 507 2.66 -13.23 -8.51
N ILE A 508 3.13 -12.98 -9.73
CA ILE A 508 3.05 -13.91 -10.85
C ILE A 508 4.37 -14.65 -10.94
N VAL A 509 4.32 -15.96 -10.77
CA VAL A 509 5.50 -16.83 -10.74
C VAL A 509 5.46 -17.76 -11.94
N ARG A 510 6.61 -17.97 -12.57
CA ARG A 510 6.78 -18.96 -13.63
C ARG A 510 7.76 -20.03 -13.19
N TYR A 511 7.51 -21.27 -13.57
CA TYR A 511 8.52 -22.31 -13.52
C TYR A 511 9.29 -22.35 -14.84
N ASN A 512 10.61 -22.28 -14.77
CA ASN A 512 11.49 -22.29 -15.92
C ASN A 512 12.76 -23.12 -15.61
N GLU A 513 12.97 -24.21 -16.34
CA GLU A 513 14.19 -25.03 -16.33
C GLU A 513 14.71 -25.44 -14.94
N GLY A 514 13.80 -25.72 -14.00
CA GLY A 514 14.17 -26.18 -12.65
C GLY A 514 14.07 -25.14 -11.56
N TYR A 515 13.77 -23.88 -11.88
CA TYR A 515 13.67 -22.78 -10.92
C TYR A 515 12.33 -22.05 -11.03
N PHE A 516 11.89 -21.46 -9.91
CA PHE A 516 10.76 -20.53 -9.89
C PHE A 516 11.28 -19.11 -10.05
N GLU A 517 10.68 -18.35 -10.96
CA GLU A 517 11.04 -16.97 -11.28
C GLU A 517 9.84 -16.05 -11.05
N LEU A 518 10.07 -14.88 -10.44
CA LEU A 518 9.07 -13.82 -10.38
C LEU A 518 8.97 -13.16 -11.75
N VAL A 519 7.79 -13.22 -12.35
CA VAL A 519 7.48 -12.54 -13.61
C VAL A 519 7.06 -11.10 -13.35
N ASP A 520 6.14 -10.89 -12.40
CA ASP A 520 5.60 -9.58 -12.06
C ASP A 520 4.99 -9.57 -10.65
N LYS A 521 4.91 -8.38 -10.03
CA LYS A 521 4.02 -8.10 -8.90
C LYS A 521 2.78 -7.40 -9.47
N PHE A 522 1.84 -8.20 -9.95
CA PHE A 522 0.68 -7.77 -10.71
C PHE A 522 -0.36 -7.08 -9.80
N LYS A 523 -0.85 -5.91 -10.22
CA LYS A 523 -1.91 -5.16 -9.51
C LYS A 523 -3.26 -5.37 -10.19
N VAL A 524 -4.22 -5.91 -9.45
CA VAL A 524 -5.61 -6.10 -9.92
C VAL A 524 -6.30 -4.76 -10.14
N GLY A 525 -7.08 -4.65 -11.21
CA GLY A 525 -7.92 -3.49 -11.53
C GLY A 525 -7.23 -2.39 -12.34
N LYS A 526 -6.14 -2.73 -13.06
CA LYS A 526 -5.46 -1.83 -14.01
C LYS A 526 -5.69 -2.22 -15.46
#